data_AF-A0ABC8KK26-F1
#
_entry.id   AF-A0ABC8KK26-F1
#
_cell.length_a   1.000
_cell.length_b   1.000
_cell.length_c   1.000
_cell.angle_alpha   90.00
_cell.angle_beta   90.00
_cell.angle_gamma   90.00
#
_symmetry.space_group_name_H-M   'P 1'
#
loop_
_entity.id
_entity.type
_entity.pdbx_description
1 polymer ?
#
loop_
_entity_poly.entity_id
_entity_poly.type
_entity_poly.pdbx_seq_one_letter_code
_entity_poly.pdbx_strand_id
1 'polypeptide(L)'
;MPSSKPLHNPLFSSSSSLKSHRKKLQIRCLCLLLTAMSSILILLLSLSLFTSPSSSSSSSSSQIPLACKATRYPNQCISSLSPPGRVPPDPTPTQLIHSAISASLQTLKTAQSKVKSILDSSAGNLDRTNAANTCLQYLSYSERRTQSTDQALTRGGLKDARAWLSAALVYQYDTWSALKYVNDTKQVGETMSFLDGLIHVTSNALSMMVSLDNFGDDVASWTPPRTERDGFWEKMNGPGLGRSEANLGFPSGLKEDVTVCKTGKCGYKTVQDAVNAAPDDNGAVKFVIKISEGVYEETVRIPFEKKNVVFIGDGMGKTVITGSLNAGMPGITTYNTATVGVVGDGFMARDLTFQNTAGPDAHQAVAFRSDSDFSLLENCEFLGNQDTLYAHGLRQFYNKCRIQGNVDFIFGNSASVFQDCEILIAPRQLKPEKGEKNAVTAQGRVDPSQSTGFVFLNCLINGTEEYMKLYKAKPKVHKNYLGRPWKEFSRTVFIGCNLEALIISDGWLPWSGGFALKTLYYGESKNTGLGSDRSKRVLWSSEIPDEHVHVYSVANFIQADEWGLSV
;
A
#
# COMPACT_ATOMS: atom_id res chain seq x y z
N MET A 1 -76.11 44.44 56.58
CA MET A 1 -76.46 44.65 58.01
C MET A 1 -75.25 45.18 58.75
N PRO A 2 -75.44 46.07 59.73
CA PRO A 2 -74.80 47.37 59.71
C PRO A 2 -73.83 47.61 60.89
N SER A 3 -73.02 48.67 60.75
CA SER A 3 -72.79 49.73 61.74
C SER A 3 -72.55 49.36 63.21
N SER A 4 -71.39 49.72 63.77
CA SER A 4 -71.23 50.91 64.66
C SER A 4 -69.97 50.84 65.57
N LYS A 5 -68.99 51.72 65.31
CA LYS A 5 -68.51 52.86 66.14
C LYS A 5 -68.61 52.77 67.71
N PRO A 6 -67.82 53.57 68.51
CA PRO A 6 -66.36 53.57 68.72
C PRO A 6 -65.96 53.96 70.19
N LEU A 7 -64.67 54.31 70.41
CA LEU A 7 -64.09 55.24 71.42
C LEU A 7 -63.97 54.81 72.90
N HIS A 8 -62.72 54.66 73.40
CA HIS A 8 -61.98 55.79 74.02
C HIS A 8 -60.49 55.48 74.33
N ASN A 9 -59.67 56.49 73.99
CA ASN A 9 -58.28 56.88 74.33
C ASN A 9 -57.73 56.56 75.74
N PRO A 10 -56.42 56.77 76.09
CA PRO A 10 -55.45 57.72 75.48
C PRO A 10 -53.94 57.34 75.37
N LEU A 11 -53.22 58.15 74.57
CA LEU A 11 -51.86 58.73 74.73
C LEU A 11 -50.69 57.78 75.13
N PHE A 12 -49.61 57.69 74.36
CA PHE A 12 -48.53 58.69 74.36
C PHE A 12 -47.58 58.56 73.15
N SER A 13 -47.01 59.72 72.81
CA SER A 13 -45.82 60.01 71.98
C SER A 13 -44.63 59.05 72.22
N SER A 14 -43.61 58.86 71.38
CA SER A 14 -42.85 59.81 70.58
C SER A 14 -41.81 59.05 69.74
N SER A 15 -41.74 59.39 68.45
CA SER A 15 -40.56 59.66 67.63
C SER A 15 -39.19 58.97 67.87
N SER A 16 -38.62 58.57 66.72
CA SER A 16 -37.25 58.88 66.28
C SER A 16 -36.03 58.06 66.73
N SER A 17 -36.17 56.96 67.49
CA SER A 17 -35.01 56.10 67.83
C SER A 17 -34.81 54.86 66.90
N LEU A 18 -35.86 54.38 66.24
CA LEU A 18 -35.85 53.05 65.57
C LEU A 18 -35.27 53.01 64.14
N LYS A 19 -35.07 54.15 63.47
CA LYS A 19 -34.54 54.19 62.08
C LYS A 19 -33.01 54.19 61.99
N SER A 20 -32.30 54.65 63.04
CA SER A 20 -30.83 54.67 63.09
C SER A 20 -30.23 53.30 63.41
N HIS A 21 -30.88 52.53 64.29
CA HIS A 21 -30.42 51.19 64.66
C HIS A 21 -30.56 50.14 63.54
N ARG A 22 -31.62 50.22 62.72
CA ARG A 22 -31.82 49.29 61.58
C ARG A 22 -30.77 49.46 60.48
N LYS A 23 -30.32 50.70 60.18
CA LYS A 23 -29.25 50.94 59.20
C LYS A 23 -27.88 50.43 59.69
N LYS A 24 -27.54 50.64 60.96
CA LYS A 24 -26.27 50.13 61.52
C LYS A 24 -26.24 48.60 61.61
N LEU A 25 -27.37 47.93 61.84
CA LEU A 25 -27.46 46.47 61.87
C LEU A 25 -27.41 45.85 60.45
N GLN A 26 -28.04 46.50 59.46
CA GLN A 26 -27.97 46.08 58.05
C GLN A 26 -26.55 46.21 57.47
N ILE A 27 -25.82 47.28 57.80
CA ILE A 27 -24.43 47.46 57.34
C ILE A 27 -23.51 46.41 57.98
N ARG A 28 -23.70 46.09 59.26
CA ARG A 28 -22.93 45.03 59.93
C ARG A 28 -23.21 43.63 59.37
N CYS A 29 -24.47 43.32 59.04
CA CYS A 29 -24.81 42.05 58.36
C CYS A 29 -24.23 41.99 56.95
N LEU A 30 -24.24 43.09 56.19
CA LEU A 30 -23.69 43.14 54.84
C LEU A 30 -22.16 42.98 54.84
N CYS A 31 -21.46 43.59 55.79
CA CYS A 31 -20.02 43.40 55.95
C CYS A 31 -19.67 41.96 56.38
N LEU A 32 -20.45 41.33 57.27
CA LEU A 32 -20.26 39.93 57.66
C LEU A 32 -20.54 38.94 56.52
N LEU A 33 -21.52 39.23 55.65
CA LEU A 33 -21.80 38.45 54.45
C LEU A 33 -20.67 38.61 53.42
N LEU A 34 -20.13 39.82 53.23
CA LEU A 34 -19.03 40.06 52.31
C LEU A 34 -17.72 39.40 52.77
N THR A 35 -17.43 39.39 54.07
CA THR A 35 -16.25 38.68 54.61
C THR A 35 -16.43 37.16 54.54
N ALA A 36 -17.62 36.64 54.79
CA ALA A 36 -17.93 35.21 54.62
C ALA A 36 -17.79 34.77 53.15
N MET A 37 -18.32 35.55 52.20
CA MET A 37 -18.20 35.27 50.76
C MET A 37 -16.75 35.36 50.28
N SER A 38 -15.96 36.32 50.77
CA SER A 38 -14.52 36.40 50.47
C SER A 38 -13.75 35.22 51.03
N SER A 39 -14.11 34.73 52.22
CA SER A 39 -13.46 33.57 52.86
C SER A 39 -13.77 32.27 52.11
N ILE A 40 -15.01 32.11 51.64
CA ILE A 40 -15.43 30.97 50.80
C ILE A 40 -14.76 31.03 49.44
N LEU A 41 -14.61 32.21 48.83
CA LEU A 41 -13.93 32.36 47.54
C LEU A 41 -12.42 32.05 47.67
N ILE A 42 -11.77 32.46 48.75
CA ILE A 42 -10.37 32.13 49.05
C ILE A 42 -10.21 30.63 49.34
N LEU A 43 -11.18 29.99 50.00
CA LEU A 43 -11.18 28.54 50.23
C LEU A 43 -11.41 27.75 48.93
N LEU A 44 -12.29 28.23 48.04
CA LEU A 44 -12.52 27.62 46.72
C LEU A 44 -11.31 27.82 45.79
N LEU A 45 -10.67 28.98 45.82
CA LEU A 45 -9.43 29.27 45.09
C LEU A 45 -8.26 28.44 45.62
N SER A 46 -8.15 28.23 46.94
CA SER A 46 -7.12 27.36 47.51
C SER A 46 -7.39 25.87 47.22
N LEU A 47 -8.66 25.41 47.22
CA LEU A 47 -8.98 24.07 46.74
C LEU A 47 -8.64 23.88 45.25
N SER A 48 -8.82 24.90 44.40
CA SER A 48 -8.42 24.84 42.99
C SER A 48 -6.90 24.92 42.75
N LEU A 49 -6.12 25.38 43.74
CA LEU A 49 -4.65 25.41 43.70
C LEU A 49 -4.01 24.13 44.27
N PHE A 50 -4.78 23.25 44.92
CA PHE A 50 -4.31 21.97 45.45
C PHE A 50 -4.90 20.73 44.74
N THR A 51 -5.75 20.91 43.74
CA THR A 51 -6.08 19.85 42.78
C THR A 51 -5.27 20.05 41.50
N SER A 52 -3.96 19.83 41.58
CA SER A 52 -3.26 19.32 40.40
C SER A 52 -3.96 18.02 40.01
N PRO A 53 -4.31 17.79 38.73
CA PRO A 53 -4.61 16.44 38.31
C PRO A 53 -3.39 15.62 38.70
N SER A 54 -3.56 14.68 39.62
CA SER A 54 -2.60 13.60 39.76
C SER A 54 -2.50 12.96 38.39
N SER A 55 -1.46 13.31 37.64
CA SER A 55 -1.06 12.57 36.45
C SER A 55 -0.86 11.14 36.92
N SER A 56 -1.85 10.29 36.70
CA SER A 56 -1.67 8.85 36.80
C SER A 56 -0.55 8.54 35.82
N SER A 57 0.66 8.33 36.33
CA SER A 57 1.78 7.80 35.55
C SER A 57 1.34 6.42 35.07
N SER A 58 0.78 6.37 33.86
CA SER A 58 0.43 5.12 33.20
C SER A 58 1.74 4.45 32.84
N SER A 59 2.25 3.64 33.78
CA SER A 59 3.51 2.91 33.60
C SER A 59 3.55 2.26 32.21
N SER A 60 4.72 2.26 31.58
CA SER A 60 4.96 1.63 30.25
C SER A 60 4.37 0.22 30.10
N SER A 61 4.21 -0.53 31.20
CA SER A 61 3.55 -1.84 31.26
C SER A 61 2.06 -1.84 30.86
N SER A 62 1.35 -0.71 30.98
CA SER A 62 -0.08 -0.59 30.65
C SER A 62 -0.35 -0.25 29.18
N GLN A 63 0.59 0.43 28.51
CA GLN A 63 0.42 0.91 27.14
C GLN A 63 0.70 -0.17 26.08
N ILE A 64 1.68 -1.06 26.30
CA ILE A 64 2.02 -2.13 25.35
C ILE A 64 0.81 -3.06 25.09
N PRO A 65 0.12 -3.61 26.12
CA PRO A 65 -1.04 -4.47 25.87
C PRO A 65 -2.20 -3.73 25.19
N LEU A 66 -2.38 -2.42 25.44
CA LEU A 66 -3.40 -1.62 24.77
C LEU A 66 -3.10 -1.47 23.28
N ALA A 67 -1.88 -1.03 22.93
CA ALA A 67 -1.50 -0.86 21.53
C ALA A 67 -1.49 -2.18 20.75
N CYS A 68 -1.07 -3.28 21.39
CA CYS A 68 -1.04 -4.59 20.74
C CYS A 68 -2.44 -5.17 20.47
N LYS A 69 -3.53 -4.66 21.06
CA LYS A 69 -4.90 -5.03 20.67
C LYS A 69 -5.22 -4.63 19.22
N ALA A 70 -4.49 -3.65 18.70
CA ALA A 70 -4.64 -3.15 17.34
C ALA A 70 -4.10 -4.11 16.28
N THR A 71 -3.44 -5.19 16.65
CA THR A 71 -2.64 -6.00 15.72
C THR A 71 -3.27 -7.35 15.45
N ARG A 72 -2.88 -7.97 14.33
CA ARG A 72 -3.30 -9.34 13.98
C ARG A 72 -2.76 -10.39 14.94
N TYR A 73 -1.60 -10.14 15.53
CA TYR A 73 -0.90 -11.07 16.42
C TYR A 73 -0.57 -10.43 17.77
N PRO A 74 -1.59 -10.17 18.63
CA PRO A 74 -1.44 -9.39 19.85
C PRO A 74 -0.43 -9.99 20.84
N ASN A 75 -0.44 -11.32 21.02
CA ASN A 75 0.49 -11.99 21.92
C ASN A 75 1.95 -11.85 21.44
N GLN A 76 2.18 -11.99 20.13
CA GLN A 76 3.51 -11.82 19.55
C GLN A 76 3.96 -10.35 19.62
N CYS A 77 3.05 -9.39 19.38
CA CYS A 77 3.29 -7.97 19.57
C CYS A 77 3.79 -7.69 21.00
N ILE A 78 3.04 -8.13 22.01
CA ILE A 78 3.41 -7.96 23.43
C ILE A 78 4.78 -8.58 23.69
N SER A 79 5.00 -9.83 23.25
CA SER A 79 6.28 -10.52 23.46
C SER A 79 7.48 -9.81 22.83
N SER A 80 7.28 -9.16 21.67
CA SER A 80 8.34 -8.45 20.94
C SER A 80 8.69 -7.09 21.55
N LEU A 81 7.74 -6.48 22.26
CA LEU A 81 7.87 -5.16 22.88
C LEU A 81 8.20 -5.20 24.38
N SER A 82 7.95 -6.33 25.05
CA SER A 82 8.21 -6.50 26.48
C SER A 82 9.69 -6.63 26.93
N PRO A 83 10.69 -6.95 26.07
CA PRO A 83 12.08 -7.04 26.53
C PRO A 83 12.56 -5.73 27.21
N PRO A 84 13.34 -5.80 28.29
CA PRO A 84 13.84 -4.61 28.98
C PRO A 84 14.57 -3.64 28.05
N GLY A 85 14.24 -2.35 28.16
CA GLY A 85 14.83 -1.29 27.31
C GLY A 85 14.31 -1.23 25.88
N ARG A 86 13.35 -2.09 25.48
CA ARG A 86 12.74 -2.09 24.13
C ARG A 86 11.85 -0.89 23.89
N VAL A 87 11.06 -0.54 24.89
CA VAL A 87 10.08 0.55 24.88
C VAL A 87 10.46 1.51 26.02
N PRO A 88 10.52 2.83 25.78
CA PRO A 88 10.81 3.79 26.83
C PRO A 88 9.69 3.83 27.90
N PRO A 89 9.97 4.34 29.11
CA PRO A 89 8.92 4.65 30.09
C PRO A 89 7.90 5.61 29.50
N ASP A 90 6.61 5.38 29.79
CA ASP A 90 5.47 6.20 29.38
C ASP A 90 5.52 6.60 27.88
N PRO A 91 5.56 5.61 26.97
CA PRO A 91 5.82 5.85 25.57
C PRO A 91 4.65 6.56 24.88
N THR A 92 4.96 7.48 23.97
CA THR A 92 3.98 7.96 22.99
C THR A 92 3.59 6.83 22.02
N PRO A 93 2.42 6.94 21.34
CA PRO A 93 1.99 5.94 20.36
C PRO A 93 2.99 5.76 19.22
N THR A 94 3.58 6.86 18.74
CA THR A 94 4.65 6.84 17.74
C THR A 94 5.92 6.14 18.25
N GLN A 95 6.31 6.34 19.52
CA GLN A 95 7.44 5.61 20.12
C GLN A 95 7.17 4.10 20.22
N LEU A 96 5.93 3.68 20.51
CA LEU A 96 5.56 2.26 20.48
C LEU A 96 5.75 1.67 19.08
N ILE A 97 5.36 2.40 18.04
CA ILE A 97 5.54 1.98 16.65
C ILE A 97 7.03 1.92 16.28
N HIS A 98 7.84 2.92 16.65
CA HIS A 98 9.30 2.87 16.46
C HIS A 98 9.92 1.63 17.12
N SER A 99 9.50 1.29 18.35
CA SER A 99 9.94 0.07 19.02
C SER A 99 9.52 -1.21 18.28
N ALA A 100 8.34 -1.23 17.67
CA ALA A 100 7.86 -2.36 16.87
C ALA A 100 8.64 -2.50 15.55
N ILE A 101 8.92 -1.39 14.86
CA ILE A 101 9.78 -1.35 13.66
C ILE A 101 11.20 -1.82 14.01
N SER A 102 11.75 -1.38 15.13
CA SER A 102 13.05 -1.81 15.63
C SER A 102 13.08 -3.31 15.94
N ALA A 103 12.03 -3.86 16.55
CA ALA A 103 11.91 -5.31 16.79
C ALA A 103 11.87 -6.11 15.47
N SER A 104 11.15 -5.60 14.47
CA SER A 104 11.12 -6.16 13.11
C SER A 104 12.53 -6.16 12.50
N LEU A 105 13.25 -5.04 12.54
CA LEU A 105 14.61 -4.90 12.00
C LEU A 105 15.62 -5.84 12.67
N GLN A 106 15.54 -6.01 13.99
CA GLN A 106 16.40 -6.95 14.73
C GLN A 106 16.12 -8.40 14.33
N THR A 107 14.85 -8.76 14.21
CA THR A 107 14.43 -10.12 13.80
C THR A 107 14.86 -10.40 12.37
N LEU A 108 14.76 -9.41 11.48
CA LEU A 108 15.19 -9.49 10.08
C LEU A 108 16.67 -9.84 9.94
N LYS A 109 17.56 -9.21 10.74
CA LYS A 109 19.00 -9.52 10.72
C LYS A 109 19.31 -10.99 11.06
N THR A 110 18.51 -11.56 11.95
CA THR A 110 18.60 -13.00 12.27
C THR A 110 18.08 -13.86 11.11
N ALA A 111 17.01 -13.44 10.43
CA ALA A 111 16.53 -14.12 9.22
C ALA A 111 17.60 -14.12 8.11
N GLN A 112 18.25 -12.99 7.86
CA GLN A 112 19.38 -12.90 6.90
C GLN A 112 20.48 -13.90 7.26
N SER A 113 20.87 -13.99 8.54
CA SER A 113 21.89 -14.93 9.01
C SER A 113 21.46 -16.39 8.80
N LYS A 114 20.18 -16.73 9.03
CA LYS A 114 19.64 -18.07 8.80
C LYS A 114 19.62 -18.44 7.32
N VAL A 115 19.18 -17.53 6.45
CA VAL A 115 19.22 -17.73 4.99
C VAL A 115 20.65 -17.86 4.50
N LYS A 116 21.59 -17.06 5.03
CA LYS A 116 23.02 -17.19 4.71
C LYS A 116 23.55 -18.58 5.08
N SER A 117 23.13 -19.13 6.22
CA SER A 117 23.49 -20.49 6.61
C SER A 117 22.90 -21.57 5.68
N ILE A 118 21.71 -21.35 5.10
CA ILE A 118 21.17 -22.21 4.03
C ILE A 118 22.03 -22.11 2.77
N LEU A 119 22.43 -20.90 2.39
CA LEU A 119 23.31 -20.69 1.22
C LEU A 119 24.64 -21.41 1.41
N ASP A 120 25.27 -21.29 2.59
CA ASP A 120 26.56 -21.92 2.86
C ASP A 120 26.47 -23.46 2.89
N SER A 121 25.31 -24.02 3.27
CA SER A 121 25.04 -25.46 3.23
C SER A 121 24.47 -25.95 1.89
N SER A 122 24.29 -25.05 0.91
CA SER A 122 23.58 -25.37 -0.34
C SER A 122 24.43 -26.02 -1.43
N ALA A 123 25.73 -26.24 -1.19
CA ALA A 123 26.67 -26.83 -2.14
C ALA A 123 26.09 -28.08 -2.83
N GLY A 124 26.09 -28.09 -4.16
CA GLY A 124 25.57 -29.19 -4.98
C GLY A 124 24.05 -29.15 -5.24
N ASN A 125 23.28 -28.22 -4.65
CA ASN A 125 21.87 -27.99 -4.96
C ASN A 125 21.68 -26.58 -5.52
N LEU A 126 21.57 -26.49 -6.86
CA LEU A 126 21.46 -25.22 -7.59
C LEU A 126 20.18 -24.46 -7.23
N ASP A 127 19.04 -25.15 -7.10
CA ASP A 127 17.76 -24.50 -6.77
C ASP A 127 17.80 -23.88 -5.38
N ARG A 128 18.35 -24.58 -4.39
CA ARG A 128 18.53 -24.06 -3.03
C ARG A 128 19.52 -22.91 -2.99
N THR A 129 20.62 -23.00 -3.74
CA THR A 129 21.61 -21.91 -3.87
C THR A 129 20.93 -20.64 -4.41
N ASN A 130 20.17 -20.76 -5.50
CA ASN A 130 19.51 -19.64 -6.15
C ASN A 130 18.35 -19.07 -5.34
N ALA A 131 17.56 -19.93 -4.68
CA ALA A 131 16.54 -19.52 -3.74
C ALA A 131 17.16 -18.72 -2.58
N ALA A 132 18.24 -19.22 -1.97
CA ALA A 132 18.90 -18.53 -0.86
C ALA A 132 19.54 -17.19 -1.28
N ASN A 133 20.16 -17.10 -2.47
CA ASN A 133 20.66 -15.84 -3.01
C ASN A 133 19.53 -14.82 -3.24
N THR A 134 18.42 -15.25 -3.84
CA THR A 134 17.24 -14.40 -4.08
C THR A 134 16.63 -13.94 -2.75
N CYS A 135 16.54 -14.84 -1.77
CA CYS A 135 16.09 -14.55 -0.41
C CYS A 135 16.98 -13.48 0.29
N LEU A 136 18.30 -13.58 0.17
CA LEU A 136 19.20 -12.55 0.73
C LEU A 136 18.99 -11.19 0.07
N GLN A 137 18.74 -11.17 -1.25
CA GLN A 137 18.39 -9.95 -1.97
C GLN A 137 17.08 -9.36 -1.45
N TYR A 138 16.01 -10.15 -1.33
CA TYR A 138 14.73 -9.69 -0.76
C TYR A 138 14.89 -9.15 0.65
N LEU A 139 15.58 -9.87 1.53
CA LEU A 139 15.80 -9.41 2.90
C LEU A 139 16.64 -8.14 2.97
N SER A 140 17.56 -7.90 2.03
CA SER A 140 18.28 -6.63 1.92
C SER A 140 17.36 -5.46 1.54
N TYR A 141 16.40 -5.69 0.62
CA TYR A 141 15.39 -4.69 0.29
C TYR A 141 14.42 -4.46 1.45
N SER A 142 14.00 -5.53 2.13
CA SER A 142 13.19 -5.44 3.34
C SER A 142 13.88 -4.63 4.43
N GLU A 143 15.20 -4.80 4.63
CA GLU A 143 15.96 -4.05 5.62
C GLU A 143 15.92 -2.56 5.30
N ARG A 144 16.26 -2.18 4.07
CA ARG A 144 16.26 -0.78 3.62
C ARG A 144 14.89 -0.13 3.69
N ARG A 145 13.82 -0.85 3.30
CA ARG A 145 12.44 -0.36 3.40
C ARG A 145 11.98 -0.23 4.85
N THR A 146 12.38 -1.14 5.74
CA THR A 146 12.09 -1.03 7.19
C THR A 146 12.80 0.18 7.81
N GLN A 147 14.07 0.44 7.44
CA GLN A 147 14.79 1.64 7.86
C GLN A 147 14.16 2.93 7.32
N SER A 148 13.77 2.93 6.04
CA SER A 148 13.09 4.07 5.42
C SER A 148 11.75 4.36 6.11
N THR A 149 11.01 3.32 6.50
CA THR A 149 9.76 3.43 7.27
C THR A 149 9.98 4.20 8.56
N ASP A 150 11.00 3.83 9.34
CA ASP A 150 11.33 4.48 10.61
C ASP A 150 11.65 5.98 10.42
N GLN A 151 12.41 6.30 9.37
CA GLN A 151 12.75 7.67 9.01
C GLN A 151 11.54 8.48 8.53
N ALA A 152 10.64 7.89 7.73
CA ALA A 152 9.40 8.54 7.32
C ALA A 152 8.51 8.85 8.52
N LEU A 153 8.32 7.88 9.42
CA LEU A 153 7.52 8.05 10.63
C LEU A 153 8.07 9.18 11.51
N THR A 154 9.40 9.27 11.67
CA THR A 154 10.07 10.35 12.42
C THR A 154 9.76 11.74 11.83
N ARG A 155 9.60 11.83 10.51
CA ARG A 155 9.28 13.09 9.79
C ARG A 155 7.77 13.35 9.66
N GLY A 156 6.92 12.50 10.24
CA GLY A 156 5.46 12.60 10.13
C GLY A 156 4.88 12.05 8.82
N GLY A 157 5.68 11.40 7.96
CA GLY A 157 5.26 10.81 6.70
C GLY A 157 4.58 9.44 6.87
N LEU A 158 3.40 9.41 7.49
CA LEU A 158 2.74 8.15 7.86
C LEU A 158 2.33 7.31 6.64
N LYS A 159 1.86 7.93 5.54
CA LYS A 159 1.48 7.20 4.32
C LYS A 159 2.68 6.54 3.65
N ASP A 160 3.82 7.24 3.55
CA ASP A 160 5.09 6.68 3.09
C ASP A 160 5.55 5.52 3.98
N ALA A 161 5.51 5.71 5.31
CA ALA A 161 5.87 4.66 6.27
C ALA A 161 4.99 3.40 6.07
N ARG A 162 3.68 3.56 5.90
CA ARG A 162 2.75 2.45 5.60
C ARG A 162 3.10 1.77 4.27
N ALA A 163 3.38 2.53 3.21
CA ALA A 163 3.72 1.99 1.90
C ALA A 163 5.04 1.21 1.91
N TRP A 164 6.08 1.76 2.54
CA TRP A 164 7.40 1.14 2.62
C TRP A 164 7.42 -0.08 3.52
N LEU A 165 6.74 -0.07 4.66
CA LEU A 165 6.64 -1.26 5.51
C LEU A 165 5.75 -2.34 4.87
N SER A 166 4.74 -1.94 4.08
CA SER A 166 3.99 -2.88 3.24
C SER A 166 4.91 -3.60 2.26
N ALA A 167 5.82 -2.90 1.59
CA ALA A 167 6.80 -3.50 0.70
C ALA A 167 7.83 -4.37 1.44
N ALA A 168 8.31 -3.93 2.61
CA ALA A 168 9.19 -4.73 3.46
C ALA A 168 8.56 -6.09 3.82
N LEU A 169 7.28 -6.08 4.18
CA LEU A 169 6.51 -7.30 4.47
C LEU A 169 6.41 -8.23 3.25
N VAL A 170 6.24 -7.69 2.04
CA VAL A 170 6.24 -8.48 0.80
C VAL A 170 7.56 -9.20 0.60
N TYR A 171 8.69 -8.51 0.75
CA TYR A 171 10.02 -9.13 0.59
C TYR A 171 10.28 -10.27 1.60
N GLN A 172 9.82 -10.11 2.83
CA GLN A 172 9.89 -11.17 3.84
C GLN A 172 9.01 -12.37 3.45
N TYR A 173 7.79 -12.10 2.97
CA TYR A 173 6.90 -13.14 2.47
C TYR A 173 7.48 -13.85 1.24
N ASP A 174 8.11 -13.12 0.32
CA ASP A 174 8.74 -13.69 -0.87
C ASP A 174 9.91 -14.59 -0.53
N THR A 175 10.67 -14.24 0.53
CA THR A 175 11.71 -15.09 1.08
C THR A 175 11.12 -16.41 1.59
N TRP A 176 10.04 -16.33 2.37
CA TRP A 176 9.32 -17.53 2.83
C TRP A 176 8.80 -18.35 1.64
N SER A 177 8.22 -17.69 0.64
CA SER A 177 7.64 -18.32 -0.54
C SER A 177 8.69 -18.98 -1.43
N ALA A 178 9.87 -18.38 -1.58
CA ALA A 178 10.97 -18.96 -2.34
C ALA A 178 11.53 -20.22 -1.65
N LEU A 179 11.74 -20.16 -0.33
CA LEU A 179 12.20 -21.30 0.45
C LEU A 179 11.23 -22.49 0.45
N LYS A 180 9.91 -22.22 0.33
CA LYS A 180 8.89 -23.27 0.25
C LYS A 180 9.15 -24.28 -0.88
N TYR A 181 9.65 -23.82 -2.03
CA TYR A 181 9.91 -24.69 -3.19
C TYR A 181 11.19 -25.52 -3.06
N VAL A 182 12.04 -25.20 -2.08
CA VAL A 182 13.28 -25.91 -1.76
C VAL A 182 13.29 -26.40 -0.31
N ASN A 183 12.12 -26.68 0.25
CA ASN A 183 11.96 -27.17 1.63
C ASN A 183 12.26 -28.67 1.73
N ASP A 184 13.51 -29.03 1.41
CA ASP A 184 14.04 -30.39 1.35
C ASP A 184 14.86 -30.77 2.58
N THR A 185 15.14 -29.81 3.47
CA THR A 185 15.97 -29.98 4.66
C THR A 185 15.34 -29.36 5.90
N LYS A 186 15.64 -29.93 7.07
CA LYS A 186 15.19 -29.41 8.37
C LYS A 186 15.57 -27.94 8.57
N GLN A 187 16.76 -27.53 8.13
CA GLN A 187 17.25 -26.15 8.24
C GLN A 187 16.37 -25.16 7.46
N VAL A 188 15.90 -25.55 6.26
CA VAL A 188 14.98 -24.72 5.47
C VAL A 188 13.63 -24.61 6.19
N GLY A 189 13.07 -25.73 6.67
CA GLY A 189 11.81 -25.72 7.41
C GLY A 189 11.84 -24.88 8.70
N GLU A 190 12.93 -24.95 9.46
CA GLU A 190 13.14 -24.11 10.66
C GLU A 190 13.31 -22.63 10.30
N THR A 191 13.96 -22.32 9.18
CA THR A 191 14.12 -20.94 8.71
C THR A 191 12.79 -20.36 8.22
N MET A 192 11.97 -21.15 7.52
CA MET A 192 10.61 -20.75 7.15
C MET A 192 9.75 -20.46 8.37
N SER A 193 9.79 -21.32 9.39
CA SER A 193 9.08 -21.11 10.66
C SER A 193 9.53 -19.83 11.38
N PHE A 194 10.82 -19.50 11.29
CA PHE A 194 11.35 -18.25 11.82
C PHE A 194 10.85 -17.03 11.02
N LEU A 195 10.76 -17.15 9.69
CA LEU A 195 10.24 -16.10 8.81
C LEU A 195 8.76 -15.82 9.08
N ASP A 196 7.95 -16.83 9.44
CA ASP A 196 6.56 -16.59 9.89
C ASP A 196 6.53 -15.62 11.07
N GLY A 197 7.42 -15.83 12.05
CA GLY A 197 7.57 -14.91 13.19
C GLY A 197 7.98 -13.49 12.78
N LEU A 198 8.93 -13.35 11.85
CA LEU A 198 9.33 -12.05 11.30
C LEU A 198 8.15 -11.32 10.62
N ILE A 199 7.44 -12.02 9.73
CA ILE A 199 6.26 -11.51 9.02
C ILE A 199 5.21 -11.01 10.01
N HIS A 200 4.98 -11.75 11.11
CA HIS A 200 4.02 -11.36 12.14
C HIS A 200 4.47 -10.10 12.90
N VAL A 201 5.75 -9.98 13.24
CA VAL A 201 6.29 -8.78 13.93
C VAL A 201 6.18 -7.55 13.03
N THR A 202 6.52 -7.68 11.74
CA THR A 202 6.37 -6.59 10.76
C THR A 202 4.89 -6.23 10.53
N SER A 203 4.01 -7.22 10.42
CA SER A 203 2.54 -7.04 10.32
C SER A 203 1.96 -6.28 11.52
N ASN A 204 2.45 -6.58 12.74
CA ASN A 204 2.02 -5.88 13.95
C ASN A 204 2.39 -4.38 13.91
N ALA A 205 3.63 -4.05 13.53
CA ALA A 205 4.05 -2.66 13.38
C ALA A 205 3.21 -1.92 12.32
N LEU A 206 2.90 -2.58 11.20
CA LEU A 206 2.02 -2.03 10.17
C LEU A 206 0.59 -1.81 10.68
N SER A 207 0.03 -2.75 11.44
CA SER A 207 -1.30 -2.63 12.05
C SER A 207 -1.39 -1.45 13.03
N MET A 208 -0.34 -1.22 13.82
CA MET A 208 -0.26 -0.08 14.73
C MET A 208 -0.22 1.25 13.96
N MET A 209 0.51 1.33 12.84
CA MET A 209 0.50 2.53 11.97
C MET A 209 -0.87 2.78 11.34
N VAL A 210 -1.60 1.73 10.93
CA VAL A 210 -2.98 1.86 10.45
C VAL A 210 -3.89 2.43 11.54
N SER A 211 -3.74 1.95 12.78
CA SER A 211 -4.52 2.47 13.90
C SER A 211 -4.16 3.92 14.26
N LEU A 212 -2.87 4.28 14.23
CA LEU A 212 -2.43 5.67 14.41
C LEU A 212 -3.09 6.59 13.37
N ASP A 213 -3.14 6.18 12.10
CA ASP A 213 -3.77 6.96 11.02
C ASP A 213 -5.30 7.13 11.22
N ASN A 214 -5.94 6.08 11.74
CA ASN A 214 -7.39 6.07 11.93
C ASN A 214 -7.87 6.75 13.20
N PHE A 215 -7.15 6.58 14.31
CA PHE A 215 -7.59 6.96 15.65
C PHE A 215 -6.66 7.98 16.34
N GLY A 216 -5.55 8.36 15.71
CA GLY A 216 -4.58 9.28 16.30
C GLY A 216 -3.92 8.69 17.55
N ASP A 217 -3.60 9.56 18.50
CA ASP A 217 -2.84 9.20 19.69
C ASP A 217 -3.65 8.43 20.75
N ASP A 218 -4.96 8.25 20.55
CA ASP A 218 -5.82 7.49 21.47
C ASP A 218 -5.66 5.98 21.27
N VAL A 219 -4.61 5.42 21.88
CA VAL A 219 -4.27 3.99 21.86
C VAL A 219 -5.41 3.10 22.36
N ALA A 220 -6.28 3.61 23.24
CA ALA A 220 -7.41 2.84 23.74
C ALA A 220 -8.48 2.59 22.66
N SER A 221 -8.56 3.47 21.65
CA SER A 221 -9.43 3.34 20.49
C SER A 221 -8.83 2.52 19.35
N TRP A 222 -7.56 2.11 19.45
CA TRP A 222 -6.92 1.33 18.39
C TRP A 222 -7.55 -0.07 18.25
N THR A 223 -7.81 -0.48 17.01
CA THR A 223 -8.47 -1.76 16.68
C THR A 223 -7.72 -2.53 15.60
N PRO A 224 -7.89 -3.85 15.50
CA PRO A 224 -7.35 -4.63 14.38
C PRO A 224 -7.64 -4.02 13.01
N PRO A 225 -6.74 -4.17 12.03
CA PRO A 225 -6.92 -3.67 10.68
C PRO A 225 -8.19 -4.25 10.06
N ARG A 226 -8.98 -3.40 9.43
CA ARG A 226 -10.20 -3.74 8.70
C ARG A 226 -10.00 -3.51 7.21
N THR A 227 -10.77 -4.22 6.41
CA THR A 227 -10.79 -4.10 4.95
C THR A 227 -12.15 -3.63 4.47
N GLU A 228 -12.28 -3.41 3.17
CA GLU A 228 -13.56 -3.08 2.54
C GLU A 228 -14.62 -4.17 2.76
N ARG A 229 -14.21 -5.43 2.97
CA ARG A 229 -15.12 -6.51 3.37
C ARG A 229 -15.78 -6.29 4.71
N ASP A 230 -15.08 -5.61 5.60
CA ASP A 230 -15.58 -5.26 6.92
C ASP A 230 -16.38 -3.95 6.85
N GLY A 231 -16.49 -3.30 5.69
CA GLY A 231 -17.09 -1.96 5.55
C GLY A 231 -16.15 -0.82 5.95
N PHE A 232 -14.83 -1.07 5.99
CA PHE A 232 -13.83 -0.03 6.20
C PHE A 232 -13.36 0.56 4.86
N TRP A 233 -13.25 1.87 4.82
CA TRP A 233 -12.75 2.63 3.67
C TRP A 233 -11.73 3.64 4.16
N GLU A 234 -10.61 3.77 3.46
CA GLU A 234 -9.57 4.74 3.81
C GLU A 234 -10.14 6.18 3.77
N LYS A 235 -9.69 7.01 4.71
CA LYS A 235 -10.08 8.43 4.75
C LYS A 235 -9.59 9.11 3.47
N MET A 236 -10.47 9.90 2.86
CA MET A 236 -10.12 10.77 1.74
C MET A 236 -9.50 12.05 2.30
N ASN A 237 -8.25 12.33 1.93
CA ASN A 237 -7.55 13.55 2.35
C ASN A 237 -7.64 14.68 1.28
N GLY A 238 -8.11 14.37 0.07
CA GLY A 238 -8.29 15.32 -1.03
C GLY A 238 -9.69 15.96 -1.10
N PRO A 239 -9.85 17.10 -1.81
CA PRO A 239 -11.14 17.79 -1.92
C PRO A 239 -12.18 16.94 -2.65
N GLY A 240 -13.35 16.77 -2.03
CA GLY A 240 -14.52 16.15 -2.65
C GLY A 240 -15.05 16.95 -3.85
N LEU A 241 -15.55 16.23 -4.86
CA LEU A 241 -16.39 16.70 -5.97
C LEU A 241 -16.12 18.15 -6.42
N GLY A 242 -15.01 18.40 -7.14
CA GLY A 242 -14.95 19.62 -7.96
C GLY A 242 -13.60 20.19 -8.34
N ARG A 243 -12.47 19.70 -7.83
CA ARG A 243 -11.15 20.18 -8.27
C ARG A 243 -10.08 19.09 -8.34
N SER A 244 -9.61 18.90 -9.57
CA SER A 244 -8.40 18.18 -10.00
C SER A 244 -8.42 16.67 -9.76
N GLU A 245 -8.77 15.92 -10.80
CA GLU A 245 -7.94 14.77 -11.16
C GLU A 245 -6.49 15.22 -10.98
N ALA A 246 -5.74 14.64 -10.05
CA ALA A 246 -4.32 14.88 -10.00
C ALA A 246 -3.79 14.39 -11.34
N ASN A 247 -3.54 15.32 -12.27
CA ASN A 247 -2.90 15.06 -13.56
C ASN A 247 -1.44 14.71 -13.25
N LEU A 248 -1.21 13.52 -12.71
CA LEU A 248 0.11 12.93 -12.58
C LEU A 248 0.58 12.61 -14.01
N GLY A 249 1.10 13.62 -14.69
CA GLY A 249 1.59 13.52 -16.06
C GLY A 249 3.09 13.28 -16.08
N PHE A 250 3.57 12.71 -17.19
CA PHE A 250 5.00 12.64 -17.43
C PHE A 250 5.58 14.06 -17.55
N PRO A 251 6.68 14.41 -16.83
CA PRO A 251 7.22 15.76 -16.85
C PRO A 251 7.59 16.22 -18.26
N SER A 252 7.26 17.47 -18.58
CA SER A 252 7.58 18.08 -19.87
C SER A 252 9.00 18.69 -19.86
N GLY A 253 9.59 18.91 -21.03
CA GLY A 253 10.87 19.65 -21.15
C GLY A 253 12.09 18.98 -20.51
N LEU A 254 12.04 17.69 -20.21
CA LEU A 254 13.20 16.94 -19.71
C LEU A 254 14.32 16.94 -20.77
N LYS A 255 15.50 17.39 -20.38
CA LYS A 255 16.73 17.31 -21.18
C LYS A 255 17.39 15.96 -20.96
N GLU A 256 17.84 15.31 -22.03
CA GLU A 256 18.59 14.07 -21.96
C GLU A 256 19.99 14.26 -21.36
N ASP A 257 20.36 13.39 -20.41
CA ASP A 257 21.72 13.32 -19.87
C ASP A 257 22.59 12.43 -20.75
N VAL A 258 22.01 11.31 -21.23
CA VAL A 258 22.70 10.33 -22.08
C VAL A 258 21.76 9.78 -23.15
N THR A 259 22.35 9.30 -24.25
CA THR A 259 21.63 8.72 -25.39
C THR A 259 22.06 7.28 -25.65
N VAL A 260 21.11 6.45 -26.06
CA VAL A 260 21.32 5.04 -26.44
C VAL A 260 20.88 4.84 -27.88
N CYS A 261 21.71 4.22 -28.71
CA CYS A 261 21.41 3.91 -30.12
C CYS A 261 22.19 2.69 -30.60
N LYS A 262 21.58 1.85 -31.45
CA LYS A 262 22.31 0.76 -32.12
C LYS A 262 23.33 1.31 -33.11
N THR A 263 22.88 2.19 -33.99
CA THR A 263 23.69 2.78 -35.08
C THR A 263 23.79 4.28 -34.89
N GLY A 264 24.93 4.86 -35.27
CA GLY A 264 25.19 6.30 -35.12
C GLY A 264 26.02 6.66 -33.88
N LYS A 265 26.13 7.97 -33.64
CA LYS A 265 26.96 8.60 -32.60
C LYS A 265 26.10 8.97 -31.38
N CYS A 266 25.77 7.98 -30.56
CA CYS A 266 25.14 8.15 -29.25
C CYS A 266 26.15 7.87 -28.13
N GLY A 267 25.79 8.22 -26.89
CA GLY A 267 26.63 7.98 -25.71
C GLY A 267 26.87 6.51 -25.40
N TYR A 268 25.85 5.65 -25.60
CA TYR A 268 25.90 4.23 -25.25
C TYR A 268 25.25 3.34 -26.31
N LYS A 269 25.69 2.07 -26.36
CA LYS A 269 25.15 1.05 -27.30
C LYS A 269 24.09 0.15 -26.68
N THR A 270 24.11 -0.01 -25.36
CA THR A 270 23.13 -0.79 -24.59
C THR A 270 22.41 0.12 -23.61
N VAL A 271 21.21 -0.28 -23.20
CA VAL A 271 20.43 0.41 -22.18
C VAL A 271 21.07 0.21 -20.81
N GLN A 272 21.57 -0.99 -20.51
CA GLN A 272 22.21 -1.27 -19.22
C GLN A 272 23.46 -0.41 -18.99
N ASP A 273 24.29 -0.16 -20.01
CA ASP A 273 25.48 0.70 -19.84
C ASP A 273 25.08 2.15 -19.52
N ALA A 274 24.01 2.65 -20.12
CA ALA A 274 23.49 3.98 -19.81
C ALA A 274 22.92 4.05 -18.39
N VAL A 275 22.24 2.99 -17.92
CA VAL A 275 21.79 2.87 -16.52
C VAL A 275 22.98 2.85 -15.55
N ASN A 276 24.05 2.12 -15.90
CA ASN A 276 25.26 2.05 -15.07
C ASN A 276 25.95 3.41 -14.92
N ALA A 277 25.82 4.29 -15.92
CA ALA A 277 26.35 5.65 -15.90
C ALA A 277 25.56 6.64 -15.04
N ALA A 278 24.32 6.33 -14.69
CA ALA A 278 23.54 7.15 -13.77
C ALA A 278 24.23 7.21 -12.40
N PRO A 279 24.31 8.36 -11.73
CA PRO A 279 24.88 8.44 -10.39
C PRO A 279 24.03 7.68 -9.36
N ASP A 280 24.70 7.06 -8.39
CA ASP A 280 24.03 6.44 -7.24
C ASP A 280 23.46 7.54 -6.32
N ASP A 281 22.27 7.29 -5.76
CA ASP A 281 21.58 8.17 -4.81
C ASP A 281 21.48 9.63 -5.28
N ASN A 282 21.06 9.86 -6.52
CA ASN A 282 20.97 11.17 -7.19
C ASN A 282 19.93 12.15 -6.60
N GLY A 283 19.56 12.00 -5.32
CA GLY A 283 18.61 12.87 -4.62
C GLY A 283 17.25 12.89 -5.32
N ALA A 284 16.79 14.09 -5.68
CA ALA A 284 15.57 14.33 -6.47
C ALA A 284 15.88 14.63 -7.96
N VAL A 285 17.15 14.58 -8.38
CA VAL A 285 17.57 14.90 -9.74
C VAL A 285 17.29 13.71 -10.64
N LYS A 286 16.57 13.96 -11.73
CA LYS A 286 16.27 12.95 -12.76
C LYS A 286 17.51 12.69 -13.60
N PHE A 287 17.78 11.43 -13.92
CA PHE A 287 18.80 11.03 -14.90
C PHE A 287 18.11 10.48 -16.14
N VAL A 288 18.10 11.27 -17.21
CA VAL A 288 17.29 11.05 -18.41
C VAL A 288 18.08 10.30 -19.47
N ILE A 289 17.63 9.09 -19.78
CA ILE A 289 18.17 8.21 -20.80
C ILE A 289 17.24 8.23 -22.00
N LYS A 290 17.67 8.89 -23.09
CA LYS A 290 16.97 8.87 -24.37
C LYS A 290 17.38 7.63 -25.16
N ILE A 291 16.43 6.73 -25.40
CA ILE A 291 16.65 5.47 -26.10
C ILE A 291 16.06 5.59 -27.50
N SER A 292 16.92 5.52 -28.51
CA SER A 292 16.49 5.68 -29.90
C SER A 292 15.66 4.48 -30.37
N GLU A 293 15.00 4.62 -31.50
CA GLU A 293 14.35 3.51 -32.21
C GLU A 293 15.30 2.31 -32.40
N GLY A 294 14.80 1.11 -32.14
CA GLY A 294 15.54 -0.14 -32.22
C GLY A 294 15.06 -1.22 -31.26
N VAL A 295 15.47 -2.46 -31.52
CA VAL A 295 15.16 -3.64 -30.69
C VAL A 295 16.36 -4.04 -29.84
N TYR A 296 16.40 -3.66 -28.58
CA TYR A 296 17.48 -3.91 -27.64
C TYR A 296 17.27 -5.26 -26.93
N GLU A 297 17.99 -6.29 -27.36
CA GLU A 297 17.92 -7.62 -26.75
C GLU A 297 18.91 -7.69 -25.57
N GLU A 298 18.42 -7.33 -24.39
CA GLU A 298 19.22 -7.26 -23.17
C GLU A 298 18.33 -7.38 -21.93
N THR A 299 18.93 -7.84 -20.83
CA THR A 299 18.30 -7.82 -19.50
C THR A 299 18.75 -6.55 -18.77
N VAL A 300 17.81 -5.67 -18.43
CA VAL A 300 18.10 -4.39 -17.78
C VAL A 300 17.71 -4.44 -16.30
N ARG A 301 18.59 -3.96 -15.43
CA ARG A 301 18.41 -3.87 -13.99
C ARG A 301 18.72 -2.46 -13.51
N ILE A 302 17.74 -1.84 -12.86
CA ILE A 302 17.87 -0.53 -12.20
C ILE A 302 17.90 -0.83 -10.70
N PRO A 303 19.09 -0.94 -10.07
CA PRO A 303 19.19 -1.33 -8.68
C PRO A 303 18.72 -0.21 -7.74
N PHE A 304 18.60 -0.52 -6.45
CA PHE A 304 17.98 0.34 -5.43
C PHE A 304 18.63 1.74 -5.34
N GLU A 305 19.94 1.80 -5.60
CA GLU A 305 20.78 3.00 -5.53
C GLU A 305 20.53 3.94 -6.72
N LYS A 306 20.07 3.43 -7.87
CA LYS A 306 19.82 4.23 -9.08
C LYS A 306 18.43 4.87 -9.05
N LYS A 307 18.28 5.95 -8.27
CA LYS A 307 17.02 6.71 -8.12
C LYS A 307 16.78 7.68 -9.26
N ASN A 308 15.50 7.97 -9.55
CA ASN A 308 15.01 8.91 -10.57
C ASN A 308 15.57 8.69 -11.97
N VAL A 309 15.83 7.44 -12.34
CA VAL A 309 16.17 7.08 -13.72
C VAL A 309 14.94 7.23 -14.59
N VAL A 310 15.08 7.94 -15.72
CA VAL A 310 13.99 8.21 -16.66
C VAL A 310 14.33 7.62 -18.03
N PHE A 311 13.47 6.76 -18.56
CA PHE A 311 13.58 6.25 -19.92
C PHE A 311 12.63 7.00 -20.84
N ILE A 312 13.14 7.48 -21.97
CA ILE A 312 12.32 8.08 -23.04
C ILE A 312 12.66 7.38 -24.34
N GLY A 313 11.71 6.66 -24.93
CA GLY A 313 11.86 6.03 -26.24
C GLY A 313 11.43 6.93 -27.40
N ASP A 314 11.40 6.38 -28.61
CA ASP A 314 10.89 7.03 -29.83
C ASP A 314 9.44 6.63 -30.19
N GLY A 315 8.81 5.78 -29.37
CA GLY A 315 7.42 5.34 -29.48
C GLY A 315 7.23 3.86 -29.13
N MET A 316 6.03 3.50 -28.64
CA MET A 316 5.60 2.10 -28.54
C MET A 316 5.80 1.38 -29.87
N GLY A 317 6.38 0.18 -29.83
CA GLY A 317 6.71 -0.64 -31.00
C GLY A 317 7.93 -0.17 -31.81
N LYS A 318 8.48 1.03 -31.54
CA LYS A 318 9.69 1.55 -32.19
C LYS A 318 10.94 1.32 -31.36
N THR A 319 10.88 1.72 -30.09
CA THR A 319 11.93 1.42 -29.11
C THR A 319 11.50 0.23 -28.28
N VAL A 320 12.15 -0.91 -28.44
CA VAL A 320 11.75 -2.18 -27.80
C VAL A 320 12.93 -2.70 -27.00
N ILE A 321 12.75 -2.96 -25.70
CA ILE A 321 13.69 -3.72 -24.87
C ILE A 321 13.12 -5.11 -24.70
N THR A 322 13.84 -6.14 -25.16
CA THR A 322 13.33 -7.51 -25.29
C THR A 322 14.25 -8.55 -24.66
N GLY A 323 13.67 -9.65 -24.21
CA GLY A 323 14.33 -10.79 -23.59
C GLY A 323 13.42 -12.03 -23.62
N SER A 324 13.91 -13.17 -23.14
CA SER A 324 13.19 -14.45 -23.25
C SER A 324 13.37 -15.39 -22.05
N LEU A 325 13.85 -14.85 -20.92
CA LEU A 325 13.99 -15.62 -19.68
C LEU A 325 12.61 -16.07 -19.18
N ASN A 326 12.54 -17.29 -18.66
CA ASN A 326 11.32 -17.88 -18.10
C ASN A 326 11.63 -18.78 -16.90
N ALA A 327 10.62 -19.00 -16.05
CA ALA A 327 10.78 -19.76 -14.81
C ALA A 327 10.95 -21.27 -15.02
N GLY A 328 10.76 -21.78 -16.24
CA GLY A 328 11.07 -23.16 -16.61
C GLY A 328 12.56 -23.43 -16.78
N MET A 329 13.39 -22.38 -16.88
CA MET A 329 14.84 -22.49 -16.99
C MET A 329 15.46 -22.87 -15.63
N PRO A 330 16.47 -23.77 -15.60
CA PRO A 330 17.12 -24.19 -14.35
C PRO A 330 17.62 -23.01 -13.54
N GLY A 331 17.21 -22.93 -12.27
CA GLY A 331 17.68 -21.89 -11.35
C GLY A 331 17.10 -20.49 -11.55
N ILE A 332 16.16 -20.28 -12.47
CA ILE A 332 15.52 -18.98 -12.69
C ILE A 332 14.17 -18.92 -11.98
N THR A 333 14.02 -17.99 -11.06
CA THR A 333 12.74 -17.69 -10.42
C THR A 333 11.93 -16.71 -11.27
N THR A 334 10.60 -16.69 -11.13
CA THR A 334 9.73 -15.70 -11.81
C THR A 334 10.25 -14.26 -11.66
N TYR A 335 10.72 -13.88 -10.46
CA TYR A 335 11.28 -12.54 -10.20
C TYR A 335 12.48 -12.20 -11.09
N ASN A 336 13.31 -13.19 -11.41
CA ASN A 336 14.52 -13.05 -12.22
C ASN A 336 14.26 -13.19 -13.73
N THR A 337 13.06 -13.59 -14.15
CA THR A 337 12.68 -13.65 -15.57
C THR A 337 12.48 -12.28 -16.22
N ALA A 338 12.33 -11.23 -15.43
CA ALA A 338 12.02 -9.88 -15.92
C ALA A 338 13.03 -9.42 -16.98
N THR A 339 12.58 -9.05 -18.17
CA THR A 339 13.45 -8.38 -19.16
C THR A 339 13.99 -7.08 -18.58
N VAL A 340 13.10 -6.25 -18.02
CA VAL A 340 13.49 -5.04 -17.27
C VAL A 340 13.01 -5.15 -15.83
N GLY A 341 13.93 -5.02 -14.87
CA GLY A 341 13.64 -5.07 -13.44
C GLY A 341 14.08 -3.78 -12.75
N VAL A 342 13.13 -3.07 -12.17
CA VAL A 342 13.34 -1.75 -11.54
C VAL A 342 13.18 -1.87 -10.03
N VAL A 343 14.17 -1.38 -9.27
CA VAL A 343 14.14 -1.30 -7.81
C VAL A 343 14.37 0.13 -7.31
N GLY A 344 15.18 0.92 -8.02
CA GLY A 344 15.44 2.33 -7.66
C GLY A 344 14.19 3.21 -7.75
N ASP A 345 13.91 3.97 -6.69
CA ASP A 345 12.71 4.81 -6.57
C ASP A 345 12.66 5.96 -7.57
N GLY A 346 11.45 6.42 -7.90
CA GLY A 346 11.19 7.53 -8.81
C GLY A 346 11.42 7.19 -10.29
N PHE A 347 11.41 5.91 -10.63
CA PHE A 347 11.62 5.48 -12.02
C PHE A 347 10.49 6.00 -12.92
N MET A 348 10.86 6.49 -14.10
CA MET A 348 9.89 6.91 -15.10
C MET A 348 10.19 6.29 -16.46
N ALA A 349 9.16 6.01 -17.24
CA ALA A 349 9.28 5.52 -18.60
C ALA A 349 8.20 6.14 -19.50
N ARG A 350 8.58 6.56 -20.71
CA ARG A 350 7.62 6.98 -21.75
C ARG A 350 8.04 6.55 -23.14
N ASP A 351 7.07 6.23 -23.98
CA ASP A 351 7.23 6.02 -25.42
C ASP A 351 8.12 4.81 -25.79
N LEU A 352 7.99 3.67 -25.11
CA LEU A 352 8.73 2.45 -25.43
C LEU A 352 7.97 1.16 -25.10
N THR A 353 8.49 0.04 -25.58
CA THR A 353 7.97 -1.32 -25.34
C THR A 353 8.94 -2.13 -24.47
N PHE A 354 8.42 -2.76 -23.42
CA PHE A 354 9.08 -3.83 -22.66
C PHE A 354 8.51 -5.18 -23.08
N GLN A 355 9.35 -6.12 -23.49
CA GLN A 355 8.90 -7.38 -24.07
C GLN A 355 9.61 -8.60 -23.46
N ASN A 356 8.84 -9.67 -23.25
CA ASN A 356 9.38 -11.02 -23.06
C ASN A 356 8.81 -11.96 -24.12
N THR A 357 9.68 -12.61 -24.90
CA THR A 357 9.33 -13.46 -26.05
C THR A 357 9.42 -14.95 -25.74
N ALA A 358 9.49 -15.37 -24.47
CA ALA A 358 9.56 -16.79 -24.11
C ALA A 358 8.35 -17.60 -24.64
N GLY A 359 7.20 -16.95 -24.75
CA GLY A 359 6.01 -17.49 -25.39
C GLY A 359 5.05 -18.24 -24.44
N PRO A 360 3.90 -18.69 -24.96
CA PRO A 360 2.81 -19.26 -24.16
C PRO A 360 3.13 -20.56 -23.41
N ASP A 361 4.07 -21.39 -23.92
CA ASP A 361 4.43 -22.66 -23.30
C ASP A 361 5.58 -22.55 -22.28
N ALA A 362 6.20 -21.38 -22.16
CA ALA A 362 7.35 -21.16 -21.28
C ALA A 362 6.97 -20.95 -19.80
N HIS A 363 5.67 -21.01 -19.48
CA HIS A 363 5.13 -20.62 -18.19
C HIS A 363 5.47 -19.16 -17.85
N GLN A 364 5.81 -18.84 -16.59
CA GLN A 364 6.03 -17.47 -16.12
C GLN A 364 7.23 -16.82 -16.82
N ALA A 365 7.00 -15.67 -17.48
CA ALA A 365 8.02 -14.93 -18.21
C ALA A 365 7.72 -13.43 -18.19
N VAL A 366 8.37 -12.71 -17.29
CA VAL A 366 8.09 -11.30 -17.01
C VAL A 366 8.74 -10.38 -18.05
N ALA A 367 7.98 -9.44 -18.61
CA ALA A 367 8.50 -8.38 -19.47
C ALA A 367 9.03 -7.21 -18.63
N PHE A 368 8.25 -6.79 -17.64
CA PHE A 368 8.62 -5.68 -16.75
C PHE A 368 8.27 -6.00 -15.31
N ARG A 369 9.21 -5.74 -14.40
CA ARG A 369 9.01 -5.80 -12.96
C ARG A 369 9.33 -4.44 -12.34
N SER A 370 8.43 -3.93 -11.49
CA SER A 370 8.70 -2.75 -10.66
C SER A 370 8.54 -3.03 -9.17
N ASP A 371 9.62 -2.71 -8.47
CA ASP A 371 9.83 -2.63 -7.02
C ASP A 371 10.21 -1.19 -6.61
N SER A 372 9.83 -0.21 -7.44
CA SER A 372 10.19 1.20 -7.32
C SER A 372 9.00 2.01 -6.86
N ASP A 373 9.14 2.72 -5.74
CA ASP A 373 8.12 3.67 -5.30
C ASP A 373 8.10 4.87 -6.24
N PHE A 374 6.90 5.42 -6.46
CA PHE A 374 6.68 6.52 -7.40
C PHE A 374 7.04 6.19 -8.85
N SER A 375 6.83 4.93 -9.25
CA SER A 375 6.99 4.53 -10.65
C SER A 375 5.93 5.20 -11.54
N LEU A 376 6.35 5.95 -12.56
CA LEU A 376 5.47 6.58 -13.55
C LEU A 376 5.73 6.05 -14.96
N LEU A 377 4.77 5.31 -15.52
CA LEU A 377 4.87 4.74 -16.85
C LEU A 377 3.75 5.32 -17.72
N GLU A 378 4.11 6.12 -18.72
CA GLU A 378 3.16 6.77 -19.62
C GLU A 378 3.37 6.29 -21.06
N ASN A 379 2.31 5.98 -21.79
CA ASN A 379 2.41 5.59 -23.21
C ASN A 379 3.47 4.49 -23.47
N CYS A 380 3.48 3.48 -22.59
CA CYS A 380 4.37 2.33 -22.67
C CYS A 380 3.61 1.07 -23.05
N GLU A 381 4.29 0.14 -23.70
CA GLU A 381 3.74 -1.16 -24.08
C GLU A 381 4.44 -2.29 -23.33
N PHE A 382 3.67 -3.25 -22.81
CA PHE A 382 4.18 -4.42 -22.09
C PHE A 382 3.70 -5.66 -22.82
N LEU A 383 4.61 -6.40 -23.43
CA LEU A 383 4.30 -7.56 -24.26
C LEU A 383 4.84 -8.85 -23.62
N GLY A 384 3.95 -9.79 -23.36
CA GLY A 384 4.31 -11.12 -22.87
C GLY A 384 3.14 -12.08 -22.94
N ASN A 385 3.25 -13.20 -22.22
CA ASN A 385 2.21 -14.21 -22.08
C ASN A 385 1.80 -14.35 -20.62
N GLN A 386 2.28 -15.38 -19.93
CA GLN A 386 2.00 -15.57 -18.51
C GLN A 386 2.95 -14.66 -17.70
N ASP A 387 2.39 -13.94 -16.73
CA ASP A 387 3.12 -13.06 -15.81
C ASP A 387 3.81 -11.84 -16.51
N THR A 388 3.22 -11.25 -17.56
CA THR A 388 3.83 -10.14 -18.34
C THR A 388 4.32 -8.97 -17.47
N LEU A 389 3.46 -8.43 -16.60
CA LEU A 389 3.72 -7.25 -15.78
C LEU A 389 3.71 -7.63 -14.30
N TYR A 390 4.90 -7.61 -13.70
CA TYR A 390 5.07 -7.83 -12.26
C TYR A 390 5.11 -6.50 -11.51
N ALA A 391 3.94 -5.99 -11.16
CA ALA A 391 3.78 -4.81 -10.31
C ALA A 391 3.98 -5.21 -8.83
N HIS A 392 5.25 -5.49 -8.48
CA HIS A 392 5.67 -6.25 -7.29
C HIS A 392 5.27 -5.60 -5.96
N GLY A 393 5.65 -4.34 -5.74
CA GLY A 393 5.39 -3.62 -4.48
C GLY A 393 5.41 -2.10 -4.66
N LEU A 394 5.09 -1.35 -3.60
CA LEU A 394 5.11 0.13 -3.56
C LEU A 394 4.08 0.79 -4.49
N ARG A 395 4.16 2.11 -4.68
CA ARG A 395 3.17 2.90 -5.44
C ARG A 395 3.60 3.08 -6.90
N GLN A 396 2.70 2.78 -7.82
CA GLN A 396 2.97 2.77 -9.26
C GLN A 396 1.80 3.34 -10.05
N PHE A 397 2.08 4.10 -11.10
CA PHE A 397 1.07 4.68 -11.98
C PHE A 397 1.37 4.32 -13.44
N TYR A 398 0.38 3.72 -14.11
CA TYR A 398 0.42 3.34 -15.51
C TYR A 398 -0.64 4.14 -16.25
N ASN A 399 -0.23 5.06 -17.11
CA ASN A 399 -1.11 5.98 -17.83
C ASN A 399 -1.04 5.75 -19.34
N LYS A 400 -2.18 5.51 -19.98
CA LYS A 400 -2.26 5.31 -21.45
C LYS A 400 -1.33 4.21 -21.96
N CYS A 401 -1.11 3.18 -21.14
CA CYS A 401 -0.26 2.05 -21.47
C CYS A 401 -1.05 0.95 -22.19
N ARG A 402 -0.36 0.14 -22.98
CA ARG A 402 -0.89 -1.11 -23.52
C ARG A 402 -0.24 -2.29 -22.82
N ILE A 403 -1.05 -3.17 -22.23
CA ILE A 403 -0.56 -4.36 -21.50
C ILE A 403 -1.16 -5.61 -22.13
N GLN A 404 -0.31 -6.50 -22.62
CA GLN A 404 -0.71 -7.72 -23.29
C GLN A 404 -0.24 -8.98 -22.54
N GLY A 405 -1.13 -9.96 -22.38
CA GLY A 405 -0.77 -11.26 -21.84
C GLY A 405 -1.96 -12.23 -21.75
N ASN A 406 -1.83 -13.31 -20.98
CA ASN A 406 -2.91 -14.31 -20.87
C ASN A 406 -3.23 -14.74 -19.43
N VAL A 407 -2.29 -15.34 -18.72
CA VAL A 407 -2.48 -15.86 -17.36
C VAL A 407 -1.77 -14.94 -16.41
N ASP A 408 -2.52 -14.38 -15.46
CA ASP A 408 -1.99 -13.59 -14.35
C ASP A 408 -1.07 -12.47 -14.84
N PHE A 409 -1.35 -11.93 -16.03
CA PHE A 409 -0.37 -11.11 -16.75
C PHE A 409 -0.20 -9.72 -16.15
N ILE A 410 -1.05 -9.33 -15.19
CA ILE A 410 -0.83 -8.24 -14.25
C ILE A 410 -0.90 -8.83 -12.83
N PHE A 411 0.24 -8.96 -12.16
CA PHE A 411 0.33 -9.60 -10.84
C PHE A 411 1.32 -8.89 -9.92
N GLY A 412 1.23 -9.21 -8.63
CA GLY A 412 2.05 -8.59 -7.58
C GLY A 412 1.24 -7.95 -6.46
N ASN A 413 1.91 -7.19 -5.61
CA ASN A 413 1.35 -6.60 -4.39
C ASN A 413 1.68 -5.10 -4.25
N SER A 414 1.85 -4.39 -5.36
CA SER A 414 1.93 -2.92 -5.38
C SER A 414 0.56 -2.27 -5.07
N ALA A 415 0.60 -0.99 -4.73
CA ALA A 415 -0.51 -0.07 -4.91
C ALA A 415 -0.39 0.53 -6.32
N SER A 416 -1.08 -0.07 -7.30
CA SER A 416 -1.00 0.35 -8.70
C SER A 416 -2.32 0.92 -9.19
N VAL A 417 -2.24 2.06 -9.87
CA VAL A 417 -3.36 2.60 -10.66
C VAL A 417 -3.02 2.49 -12.15
N PHE A 418 -3.92 1.88 -12.90
CA PHE A 418 -3.90 1.79 -14.35
C PHE A 418 -5.00 2.72 -14.87
N GLN A 419 -4.64 3.78 -15.58
CA GLN A 419 -5.57 4.77 -16.08
C GLN A 419 -5.49 4.88 -17.60
N ASP A 420 -6.65 4.85 -18.25
CA ASP A 420 -6.79 4.97 -19.71
C ASP A 420 -5.96 3.94 -20.49
N CYS A 421 -5.68 2.78 -19.89
CA CYS A 421 -4.88 1.71 -20.48
C CYS A 421 -5.70 0.79 -21.39
N GLU A 422 -5.03 0.19 -22.36
CA GLU A 422 -5.52 -0.95 -23.15
C GLU A 422 -5.00 -2.26 -22.56
N ILE A 423 -5.90 -3.10 -22.06
CA ILE A 423 -5.58 -4.39 -21.45
C ILE A 423 -6.01 -5.50 -22.42
N LEU A 424 -5.04 -6.16 -23.05
CA LEU A 424 -5.25 -7.05 -24.18
C LEU A 424 -4.92 -8.51 -23.85
N ILE A 425 -5.93 -9.37 -23.89
CA ILE A 425 -5.77 -10.82 -23.75
C ILE A 425 -5.22 -11.41 -25.05
N ALA A 426 -4.09 -12.09 -24.96
CA ALA A 426 -3.43 -12.79 -26.05
C ALA A 426 -3.66 -14.31 -25.98
N PRO A 427 -3.42 -15.06 -27.07
CA PRO A 427 -3.48 -16.52 -27.05
C PRO A 427 -2.54 -17.14 -25.98
N ARG A 428 -3.00 -18.21 -25.36
CA ARG A 428 -2.32 -18.95 -24.28
C ARG A 428 -1.70 -20.27 -24.73
N GLN A 429 -2.10 -20.85 -25.85
CA GLN A 429 -1.66 -22.20 -26.23
C GLN A 429 -1.21 -22.27 -27.69
N LEU A 430 -0.36 -23.25 -28.02
CA LEU A 430 -0.08 -23.64 -29.41
C LEU A 430 -1.32 -24.16 -30.16
N LYS A 431 -2.34 -24.61 -29.43
CA LYS A 431 -3.63 -25.12 -29.96
C LYS A 431 -4.82 -24.34 -29.38
N PRO A 432 -4.88 -23.03 -29.64
CA PRO A 432 -5.84 -22.13 -28.98
C PRO A 432 -7.29 -22.44 -29.37
N GLU A 433 -7.53 -23.18 -30.46
CA GLU A 433 -8.86 -23.60 -30.92
C GLU A 433 -9.58 -24.57 -29.97
N LYS A 434 -8.85 -25.14 -29.00
CA LYS A 434 -9.39 -25.99 -27.93
C LYS A 434 -9.92 -25.20 -26.73
N GLY A 435 -9.68 -23.89 -26.70
CA GLY A 435 -10.12 -23.02 -25.63
C GLY A 435 -9.07 -22.81 -24.55
N GLU A 436 -9.28 -21.72 -23.82
CA GLU A 436 -8.31 -21.18 -22.87
C GLU A 436 -9.02 -20.65 -21.64
N LYS A 437 -8.32 -20.69 -20.51
CA LYS A 437 -8.76 -20.06 -19.27
C LYS A 437 -7.72 -19.02 -18.87
N ASN A 438 -8.10 -17.76 -18.88
CA ASN A 438 -7.21 -16.62 -18.67
C ASN A 438 -7.72 -15.77 -17.51
N ALA A 439 -6.81 -15.17 -16.74
CA ALA A 439 -7.13 -14.23 -15.69
C ALA A 439 -6.27 -12.99 -15.93
N VAL A 440 -6.92 -11.82 -16.02
CA VAL A 440 -6.21 -10.55 -16.24
C VAL A 440 -5.30 -10.24 -15.06
N THR A 441 -5.82 -10.38 -13.84
CA THR A 441 -5.08 -10.04 -12.62
C THR A 441 -4.87 -11.20 -11.67
N ALA A 442 -3.73 -11.17 -10.97
CA ALA A 442 -3.44 -12.02 -9.81
C ALA A 442 -2.83 -11.19 -8.68
N GLN A 443 -3.66 -10.39 -8.00
CA GLN A 443 -3.19 -9.47 -6.96
C GLN A 443 -2.85 -10.23 -5.66
N GLY A 444 -1.72 -9.88 -5.07
CA GLY A 444 -1.03 -10.64 -4.03
C GLY A 444 -0.97 -10.00 -2.64
N ARG A 445 -1.99 -9.25 -2.20
CA ARG A 445 -2.03 -8.70 -0.83
C ARG A 445 -2.10 -9.80 0.22
N VAL A 446 -1.10 -9.83 1.11
CA VAL A 446 -0.93 -10.88 2.14
C VAL A 446 -1.39 -10.45 3.53
N ASP A 447 -1.55 -9.14 3.76
CA ASP A 447 -1.96 -8.60 5.04
C ASP A 447 -3.01 -7.49 4.87
N PRO A 448 -4.10 -7.47 5.66
CA PRO A 448 -5.16 -6.45 5.56
C PRO A 448 -4.66 -5.04 5.88
N SER A 449 -3.54 -4.90 6.61
CA SER A 449 -2.94 -3.60 6.94
C SER A 449 -2.20 -2.97 5.76
N GLN A 450 -1.90 -3.75 4.71
CA GLN A 450 -1.26 -3.23 3.50
C GLN A 450 -2.22 -2.35 2.71
N SER A 451 -1.77 -1.15 2.35
CA SER A 451 -2.50 -0.19 1.51
C SER A 451 -2.41 -0.53 0.01
N THR A 452 -2.15 -1.79 -0.35
CA THR A 452 -1.84 -2.24 -1.72
C THR A 452 -3.06 -2.80 -2.45
N GLY A 453 -3.00 -2.86 -3.78
CA GLY A 453 -4.13 -3.27 -4.62
C GLY A 453 -3.96 -2.78 -6.06
N PHE A 454 -4.75 -3.34 -6.96
CA PHE A 454 -4.81 -2.88 -8.35
C PHE A 454 -6.10 -2.12 -8.61
N VAL A 455 -5.98 -0.92 -9.16
CA VAL A 455 -7.10 -0.07 -9.54
C VAL A 455 -7.03 0.18 -11.04
N PHE A 456 -8.09 -0.18 -11.76
CA PHE A 456 -8.24 0.12 -13.18
C PHE A 456 -9.29 1.22 -13.33
N LEU A 457 -8.88 2.35 -13.92
CA LEU A 457 -9.70 3.54 -14.17
C LEU A 457 -9.82 3.75 -15.68
N ASN A 458 -11.05 3.75 -16.21
CA ASN A 458 -11.33 4.06 -17.61
C ASN A 458 -10.57 3.20 -18.64
N CYS A 459 -10.08 2.02 -18.24
CA CYS A 459 -9.37 1.12 -19.13
C CYS A 459 -10.31 0.41 -20.12
N LEU A 460 -9.75 0.01 -21.26
CA LEU A 460 -10.35 -0.97 -22.17
C LEU A 460 -9.85 -2.37 -21.82
N ILE A 461 -10.75 -3.34 -21.66
CA ILE A 461 -10.41 -4.75 -21.48
C ILE A 461 -10.91 -5.51 -22.70
N ASN A 462 -9.98 -5.97 -23.54
CA ASN A 462 -10.28 -6.65 -24.81
C ASN A 462 -9.29 -7.80 -25.08
N GLY A 463 -9.38 -8.45 -26.24
CA GLY A 463 -8.36 -9.36 -26.75
C GLY A 463 -7.52 -8.71 -27.84
N THR A 464 -6.34 -9.27 -28.09
CA THR A 464 -5.58 -8.96 -29.32
C THR A 464 -6.41 -9.33 -30.55
N GLU A 465 -6.08 -8.77 -31.73
CA GLU A 465 -6.82 -9.09 -32.95
C GLU A 465 -6.85 -10.60 -33.23
N GLU A 466 -5.71 -11.27 -33.02
CA GLU A 466 -5.58 -12.73 -33.12
C GLU A 466 -6.49 -13.45 -32.14
N TYR A 467 -6.46 -13.07 -30.85
CA TYR A 467 -7.31 -13.67 -29.84
C TYR A 467 -8.79 -13.49 -30.15
N MET A 468 -9.19 -12.31 -30.62
CA MET A 468 -10.58 -12.01 -30.93
C MET A 468 -11.10 -12.80 -32.14
N LYS A 469 -10.23 -13.17 -33.10
CA LYS A 469 -10.59 -14.12 -34.18
C LYS A 469 -10.94 -15.50 -33.60
N LEU A 470 -10.12 -15.99 -32.66
CA LEU A 470 -10.33 -17.28 -31.99
C LEU A 470 -11.60 -17.26 -31.13
N TYR A 471 -11.76 -16.22 -30.30
CA TYR A 471 -12.94 -16.01 -29.47
C TYR A 471 -14.22 -15.98 -30.30
N LYS A 472 -14.26 -15.21 -31.39
CA LYS A 472 -15.45 -15.11 -32.26
C LYS A 472 -15.79 -16.44 -32.94
N ALA A 473 -14.78 -17.26 -33.28
CA ALA A 473 -15.00 -18.56 -33.89
C ALA A 473 -15.64 -19.57 -32.91
N LYS A 474 -15.23 -19.57 -31.64
CA LYS A 474 -15.73 -20.52 -30.61
C LYS A 474 -15.83 -19.89 -29.21
N PRO A 475 -16.72 -18.93 -28.96
CA PRO A 475 -16.71 -18.12 -27.73
C PRO A 475 -16.87 -18.96 -26.45
N LYS A 476 -17.58 -20.10 -26.52
CA LYS A 476 -17.85 -20.97 -25.36
C LYS A 476 -16.62 -21.64 -24.75
N VAL A 477 -15.53 -21.80 -25.52
CA VAL A 477 -14.31 -22.47 -25.03
C VAL A 477 -13.27 -21.49 -24.48
N HIS A 478 -13.43 -20.20 -24.74
CA HIS A 478 -12.54 -19.13 -24.27
C HIS A 478 -13.13 -18.46 -23.03
N LYS A 479 -12.49 -18.65 -21.87
CA LYS A 479 -12.96 -18.17 -20.58
C LYS A 479 -11.99 -17.15 -20.00
N ASN A 480 -12.37 -15.87 -20.04
CA ASN A 480 -11.55 -14.79 -19.51
C ASN A 480 -12.19 -14.18 -18.27
N TYR A 481 -11.39 -14.03 -17.22
CA TYR A 481 -11.78 -13.48 -15.93
C TYR A 481 -10.99 -12.21 -15.65
N LEU A 482 -11.60 -11.27 -14.93
CA LEU A 482 -10.98 -10.04 -14.45
C LEU A 482 -9.80 -10.31 -13.48
N GLY A 483 -9.86 -11.42 -12.74
CA GLY A 483 -8.76 -11.83 -11.88
C GLY A 483 -9.01 -13.06 -11.02
N ARG A 484 -7.99 -13.44 -10.26
CA ARG A 484 -8.02 -14.50 -9.23
C ARG A 484 -7.13 -14.19 -8.03
N PRO A 485 -7.51 -14.61 -6.80
CA PRO A 485 -6.85 -14.14 -5.59
C PRO A 485 -5.57 -14.93 -5.30
N TRP A 486 -4.43 -14.43 -5.79
CA TRP A 486 -3.14 -15.06 -5.52
C TRP A 486 -2.84 -15.16 -4.02
N LYS A 487 -3.29 -14.19 -3.23
CA LYS A 487 -3.12 -14.14 -1.77
C LYS A 487 -4.43 -13.82 -1.04
N GLU A 488 -4.44 -14.08 0.26
CA GLU A 488 -5.65 -14.10 1.11
C GLU A 488 -6.45 -12.79 1.08
N PHE A 489 -5.78 -11.64 1.03
CA PHE A 489 -6.42 -10.32 1.08
C PHE A 489 -6.46 -9.63 -0.30
N SER A 490 -6.38 -10.40 -1.39
CA SER A 490 -6.31 -9.91 -2.77
C SER A 490 -7.28 -8.75 -3.02
N ARG A 491 -6.81 -7.65 -3.61
CA ARG A 491 -7.61 -6.45 -3.85
C ARG A 491 -7.44 -5.93 -5.28
N THR A 492 -8.52 -5.97 -6.05
CA THR A 492 -8.56 -5.49 -7.44
C THR A 492 -9.88 -4.79 -7.70
N VAL A 493 -9.85 -3.63 -8.35
CA VAL A 493 -11.07 -2.89 -8.72
C VAL A 493 -11.05 -2.41 -10.17
N PHE A 494 -12.22 -2.43 -10.83
CA PHE A 494 -12.44 -1.88 -12.17
C PHE A 494 -13.52 -0.81 -12.11
N ILE A 495 -13.17 0.42 -12.48
CA ILE A 495 -14.03 1.60 -12.34
C ILE A 495 -14.06 2.35 -13.69
N GLY A 496 -15.27 2.51 -14.25
CA GLY A 496 -15.43 3.21 -15.53
C GLY A 496 -14.84 2.48 -16.73
N CYS A 497 -14.46 1.21 -16.59
CA CYS A 497 -13.80 0.46 -17.65
C CYS A 497 -14.81 -0.02 -18.72
N ASN A 498 -14.36 -0.10 -19.98
CA ASN A 498 -15.09 -0.83 -21.02
C ASN A 498 -14.67 -2.30 -21.00
N LEU A 499 -15.57 -3.18 -20.57
CA LEU A 499 -15.39 -4.63 -20.54
C LEU A 499 -16.04 -5.23 -21.79
N GLU A 500 -15.22 -5.66 -22.75
CA GLU A 500 -15.71 -6.27 -23.98
C GLU A 500 -16.31 -7.67 -23.75
N ALA A 501 -17.02 -8.20 -24.76
CA ALA A 501 -17.79 -9.45 -24.66
C ALA A 501 -17.00 -10.70 -24.23
N LEU A 502 -15.67 -10.67 -24.32
CA LEU A 502 -14.80 -11.80 -23.96
C LEU A 502 -14.75 -12.10 -22.46
N ILE A 503 -15.18 -11.16 -21.59
CA ILE A 503 -15.25 -11.37 -20.15
C ILE A 503 -16.47 -12.22 -19.81
N ILE A 504 -16.24 -13.34 -19.13
CA ILE A 504 -17.30 -14.27 -18.75
C ILE A 504 -18.19 -13.68 -17.64
N SER A 505 -19.46 -14.08 -17.61
CA SER A 505 -20.46 -13.57 -16.66
C SER A 505 -20.07 -13.70 -15.19
N ASP A 506 -19.36 -14.77 -14.83
CA ASP A 506 -18.86 -15.01 -13.46
C ASP A 506 -17.91 -13.88 -13.01
N GLY A 507 -17.23 -13.24 -13.96
CA GLY A 507 -16.28 -12.14 -13.78
C GLY A 507 -14.95 -12.55 -13.18
N TRP A 508 -14.98 -13.32 -12.09
CA TRP A 508 -13.81 -13.61 -11.25
C TRP A 508 -13.61 -15.11 -11.04
N LEU A 509 -12.37 -15.54 -10.94
CA LEU A 509 -12.00 -16.95 -10.84
C LEU A 509 -11.46 -17.26 -9.43
N PRO A 510 -11.93 -18.33 -8.76
CA PRO A 510 -11.31 -18.78 -7.51
C PRO A 510 -9.86 -19.21 -7.74
N TRP A 511 -8.98 -18.96 -6.77
CA TRP A 511 -7.61 -19.50 -6.81
C TRP A 511 -7.61 -21.01 -6.61
N SER A 512 -8.17 -21.47 -5.48
CA SER A 512 -8.40 -22.88 -5.18
C SER A 512 -9.44 -23.02 -4.07
N GLY A 513 -10.50 -23.81 -4.32
CA GLY A 513 -11.59 -24.02 -3.36
C GLY A 513 -12.16 -22.69 -2.81
N GLY A 514 -12.32 -22.61 -1.49
CA GLY A 514 -12.81 -21.42 -0.80
C GLY A 514 -11.71 -20.44 -0.32
N PHE A 515 -10.46 -20.62 -0.73
CA PHE A 515 -9.35 -19.75 -0.31
C PHE A 515 -9.62 -18.28 -0.69
N ALA A 516 -9.33 -17.36 0.24
CA ALA A 516 -9.48 -15.90 0.11
C ALA A 516 -10.90 -15.36 -0.13
N LEU A 517 -11.90 -16.18 -0.45
CA LEU A 517 -13.23 -15.70 -0.90
C LEU A 517 -13.99 -14.86 0.15
N LYS A 518 -13.61 -14.98 1.43
CA LYS A 518 -14.19 -14.21 2.55
C LYS A 518 -13.44 -12.92 2.87
N THR A 519 -12.20 -12.77 2.38
CA THR A 519 -11.24 -11.74 2.81
C THR A 519 -10.76 -10.85 1.67
N LEU A 520 -10.78 -11.34 0.42
CA LEU A 520 -10.46 -10.56 -0.77
C LEU A 520 -11.48 -9.43 -0.99
N TYR A 521 -11.09 -8.39 -1.73
CA TYR A 521 -12.00 -7.35 -2.22
C TYR A 521 -11.88 -7.17 -3.73
N TYR A 522 -12.86 -7.68 -4.48
CA TYR A 522 -12.97 -7.54 -5.94
C TYR A 522 -14.18 -6.69 -6.29
N GLY A 523 -13.91 -5.44 -6.66
CA GLY A 523 -14.93 -4.41 -6.85
C GLY A 523 -15.10 -3.99 -8.30
N GLU A 524 -16.35 -3.74 -8.70
CA GLU A 524 -16.69 -3.12 -9.98
C GLU A 524 -17.60 -1.91 -9.75
N SER A 525 -17.42 -0.83 -10.52
CA SER A 525 -18.32 0.32 -10.52
C SER A 525 -18.34 1.03 -11.88
N LYS A 526 -19.53 1.37 -12.37
CA LYS A 526 -19.72 2.17 -13.60
C LYS A 526 -19.00 1.63 -14.85
N ASN A 527 -18.73 0.33 -14.90
CA ASN A 527 -18.18 -0.32 -16.09
C ASN A 527 -19.23 -0.37 -17.20
N THR A 528 -18.77 -0.34 -18.45
CA THR A 528 -19.60 -0.42 -19.67
C THR A 528 -19.15 -1.58 -20.55
N GLY A 529 -19.83 -1.81 -21.68
CA GLY A 529 -19.49 -2.89 -22.62
C GLY A 529 -20.22 -4.21 -22.34
N LEU A 530 -20.16 -5.13 -23.30
CA LEU A 530 -20.94 -6.38 -23.26
C LEU A 530 -20.52 -7.34 -22.12
N GLY A 531 -19.29 -7.24 -21.62
CA GLY A 531 -18.77 -8.01 -20.48
C GLY A 531 -19.09 -7.39 -19.11
N SER A 532 -19.73 -6.23 -19.07
CA SER A 532 -20.00 -5.50 -17.81
C SER A 532 -21.28 -5.91 -17.07
N ASP A 533 -22.11 -6.80 -17.63
CA ASP A 533 -23.29 -7.30 -16.91
C ASP A 533 -22.87 -8.05 -15.64
N ARG A 534 -23.27 -7.51 -14.49
CA ARG A 534 -22.94 -8.02 -13.17
C ARG A 534 -23.97 -8.97 -12.57
N SER A 535 -25.13 -9.16 -13.23
CA SER A 535 -26.26 -9.96 -12.71
C SER A 535 -25.93 -11.43 -12.39
N LYS A 536 -24.85 -11.94 -12.98
CA LYS A 536 -24.38 -13.33 -12.84
C LYS A 536 -22.97 -13.43 -12.27
N ARG A 537 -22.43 -12.34 -11.72
CA ARG A 537 -21.13 -12.38 -11.05
C ARG A 537 -21.17 -13.36 -9.89
N VAL A 538 -20.00 -13.91 -9.59
CA VAL A 538 -19.82 -14.69 -8.36
C VAL A 538 -20.27 -13.90 -7.12
N LEU A 539 -20.95 -14.56 -6.19
CA LEU A 539 -21.54 -13.93 -5.00
C LEU A 539 -20.50 -13.30 -4.05
N TRP A 540 -19.24 -13.72 -4.17
CA TRP A 540 -18.13 -13.16 -3.42
C TRP A 540 -17.46 -11.99 -4.14
N SER A 541 -17.98 -11.47 -5.25
CA SER A 541 -17.55 -10.16 -5.79
C SER A 541 -18.30 -9.01 -5.08
N SER A 542 -17.90 -7.77 -5.34
CA SER A 542 -18.45 -6.58 -4.69
C SER A 542 -18.86 -5.50 -5.70
N GLU A 543 -19.93 -4.78 -5.36
CA GLU A 543 -20.19 -3.44 -5.89
C GLU A 543 -19.39 -2.43 -5.08
N ILE A 544 -18.71 -1.49 -5.71
CA ILE A 544 -18.15 -0.35 -4.97
C ILE A 544 -19.26 0.67 -4.79
N PRO A 545 -19.65 1.02 -3.55
CA PRO A 545 -20.65 2.07 -3.31
C PRO A 545 -20.18 3.41 -3.89
N ASP A 546 -21.11 4.19 -4.43
CA ASP A 546 -20.83 5.42 -5.15
C ASP A 546 -20.02 6.43 -4.30
N GLU A 547 -20.34 6.52 -3.02
CA GLU A 547 -19.67 7.37 -2.03
C GLU A 547 -18.20 6.99 -1.76
N HIS A 548 -17.80 5.77 -2.12
CA HIS A 548 -16.46 5.24 -1.85
C HIS A 548 -15.58 5.09 -3.09
N VAL A 549 -16.12 5.33 -4.29
CA VAL A 549 -15.36 5.26 -5.56
C VAL A 549 -14.08 6.11 -5.51
N HIS A 550 -14.14 7.29 -4.90
CA HIS A 550 -13.02 8.24 -4.85
C HIS A 550 -11.85 7.80 -3.96
N VAL A 551 -12.04 6.82 -3.09
CA VAL A 551 -10.94 6.17 -2.34
C VAL A 551 -9.91 5.56 -3.30
N TYR A 552 -10.36 5.14 -4.49
CA TYR A 552 -9.54 4.56 -5.54
C TYR A 552 -9.03 5.58 -6.58
N SER A 553 -9.21 6.89 -6.35
CA SER A 553 -8.61 7.91 -7.23
C SER A 553 -7.08 7.89 -7.16
N VAL A 554 -6.41 8.41 -8.19
CA VAL A 554 -4.95 8.53 -8.26
C VAL A 554 -4.38 9.28 -7.04
N ALA A 555 -5.01 10.39 -6.63
CA ALA A 555 -4.62 11.13 -5.43
C ALA A 555 -4.81 10.32 -4.14
N ASN A 556 -5.99 9.72 -3.92
CA ASN A 556 -6.25 9.05 -2.64
C ASN A 556 -5.55 7.68 -2.51
N PHE A 557 -5.49 6.89 -3.58
CA PHE A 557 -5.00 5.51 -3.53
C PHE A 557 -3.47 5.44 -3.47
N ILE A 558 -2.78 6.28 -4.27
CA ILE A 558 -1.32 6.28 -4.38
C ILE A 558 -0.67 7.61 -3.99
N GLN A 559 -1.43 8.58 -3.45
CA GLN A 559 -0.90 9.85 -2.95
C GLN A 559 -0.11 10.60 -4.03
N ALA A 560 -0.59 10.55 -5.28
CA ALA A 560 0.10 11.07 -6.45
C ALA A 560 0.49 12.55 -6.37
N ASP A 561 -0.29 13.35 -5.65
CA ASP A 561 -0.04 14.76 -5.36
C ASP A 561 1.22 14.99 -4.52
N GLU A 562 1.67 13.98 -3.77
CA GLU A 562 2.87 14.03 -2.94
C GLU A 562 4.15 13.63 -3.69
N TRP A 563 4.05 13.18 -4.95
CA TRP A 563 5.21 12.62 -5.69
C TRP A 563 6.23 13.67 -6.14
N GLY A 564 5.96 14.96 -5.92
CA GLY A 564 6.91 16.04 -6.19
C GLY A 564 7.30 16.18 -7.67
N LEU A 565 6.43 15.75 -8.60
CA LEU A 565 6.62 15.97 -10.03
C LEU A 565 6.44 17.47 -10.34
N SER A 566 7.52 18.24 -10.28
CA SER A 566 7.55 19.56 -10.91
C SER A 566 7.35 19.36 -12.42
N VAL A 567 6.22 19.86 -12.92
CA VAL A 567 5.87 19.91 -14.36
C VAL A 567 6.53 21.11 -15.03
#